data_AF-A0A2T4B169-F1
#
_entry.id   AF-A0A2T4B169-F1
#
_cell.length_a   1.000
_cell.length_b   1.000
_cell.length_c   1.000
_cell.angle_alpha   90.00
_cell.angle_beta   90.00
_cell.angle_gamma   90.00
#
_symmetry.space_group_name_H-M   'P 1'
#
loop_
_entity.id
_entity.type
_entity.pdbx_description
1 polymer ?
#
loop_
_entity_poly.entity_id
_entity_poly.type
_entity_poly.pdbx_seq_one_letter_code
_entity_poly.pdbx_strand_id
1 'polypeptide(L)'
;ETEENSKSRLSLALMGIRLASARMEATRLGRDVVSLQRNAGILSFEVAEERLRDLNRYHLAAGAELWQHQRMRMRYTSELTSIQGPRNALLMSSRIKNCFYNHHLVVVPVDATKSPITRWRTEILYPSILQTKLCPGHDASSLYGRELVFLNERRQTPRYLYFHFLMALIRIRDLKDLGWQDIWARYYERCPSLTPGRHIRQSILAALATHFETADMTAVESWIADYGFESPLRLTGGEVTEAARRLHLAVEDVVSRGEEEERRGRDKWEEEVERRGHGFRCWMEMSHIK
;
A
#
# COMPACT_ATOMS: atom_id res chain seq x y z
N GLU A 1 13.56 21.98 -18.68
CA GLU A 1 13.00 22.53 -17.43
C GLU A 1 14.12 23.28 -16.71
N THR A 2 13.92 24.53 -16.32
CA THR A 2 14.95 25.33 -15.62
C THR A 2 14.96 24.99 -14.13
N GLU A 3 16.12 25.07 -13.48
CA GLU A 3 16.27 24.83 -12.03
C GLU A 3 15.32 25.73 -11.20
N GLU A 4 15.13 26.96 -11.65
CA GLU A 4 14.22 27.94 -11.06
C GLU A 4 12.75 27.51 -11.08
N ASN A 5 12.32 26.80 -12.13
CA ASN A 5 10.97 26.23 -12.22
C ASN A 5 10.79 25.08 -11.20
N SER A 6 11.82 24.26 -10.98
CA SER A 6 11.77 23.16 -9.99
C SER A 6 11.64 23.67 -8.55
N LYS A 7 12.38 24.73 -8.19
CA LYS A 7 12.32 25.38 -6.86
C LYS A 7 10.94 26.01 -6.62
N SER A 8 10.39 26.67 -7.64
CA SER A 8 9.06 27.29 -7.58
C SER A 8 7.96 26.25 -7.38
N ARG A 9 8.01 25.13 -8.10
CA ARG A 9 7.05 24.02 -7.94
C ARG A 9 7.18 23.30 -6.60
N LEU A 10 8.40 23.16 -6.07
CA LEU A 10 8.63 22.63 -4.73
C LEU A 10 8.03 23.54 -3.66
N SER A 11 8.25 24.85 -3.76
CA SER A 11 7.66 25.84 -2.86
C SER A 11 6.13 25.78 -2.87
N LEU A 12 5.53 25.70 -4.06
CA LEU A 12 4.08 25.56 -4.21
C LEU A 12 3.56 24.26 -3.58
N ALA A 13 4.27 23.14 -3.76
CA ALA A 13 3.92 21.87 -3.13
C ALA A 13 3.97 21.94 -1.60
N LEU A 14 5.01 22.58 -1.03
CA LEU A 14 5.13 22.78 0.42
C LEU A 14 4.01 23.65 0.97
N MET A 15 3.64 24.72 0.26
CA MET A 15 2.52 25.58 0.66
C MET A 15 1.18 24.83 0.60
N GLY A 16 0.96 24.04 -0.45
CA GLY A 16 -0.21 23.17 -0.58
C GLY A 16 -0.31 22.12 0.54
N ILE A 17 0.81 21.51 0.94
CA ILE A 17 0.86 20.59 2.10
C ILE A 17 0.43 21.31 3.38
N ARG A 18 0.94 22.52 3.64
CA ARG A 18 0.59 23.29 4.84
C ARG A 18 -0.89 23.65 4.86
N LEU A 19 -1.42 24.12 3.73
CA LEU A 19 -2.84 24.50 3.61
C LEU A 19 -3.77 23.29 3.80
N ALA A 20 -3.49 22.19 3.11
CA ALA A 20 -4.28 20.97 3.23
C ALA A 20 -4.22 20.38 4.65
N SER A 21 -3.03 20.40 5.29
CA SER A 21 -2.88 19.96 6.69
C SER A 21 -3.68 20.83 7.65
N ALA A 22 -3.63 22.15 7.50
CA ALA A 22 -4.42 23.08 8.31
C ALA A 22 -5.93 22.87 8.13
N ARG A 23 -6.37 22.59 6.90
CA ARG A 23 -7.78 22.28 6.59
C ARG A 23 -8.23 20.97 7.21
N MET A 24 -7.38 19.93 7.19
CA MET A 24 -7.66 18.66 7.88
C MET A 24 -7.80 18.87 9.39
N GLU A 25 -6.93 19.68 9.98
CA GLU A 25 -6.96 20.00 11.41
C GLU A 25 -8.20 20.80 11.80
N ALA A 26 -8.56 21.82 11.02
CA ALA A 26 -9.80 22.55 11.22
C ALA A 26 -11.03 21.63 11.13
N THR A 27 -11.03 20.68 10.19
CA THR A 27 -12.12 19.71 10.05
C THR A 27 -12.17 18.73 11.22
N ARG A 28 -11.03 18.32 11.77
CA ARG A 28 -10.93 17.50 12.98
C ARG A 28 -11.57 18.23 14.16
N LEU A 29 -11.13 19.46 14.43
CA LEU A 29 -11.69 20.29 15.49
C LEU A 29 -13.20 20.53 15.31
N GLY A 30 -13.67 20.70 14.07
CA GLY A 30 -15.09 20.80 13.76
C GLY A 30 -15.89 19.56 14.18
N ARG A 31 -15.32 18.35 13.99
CA ARG A 31 -15.97 17.10 14.41
C ARG A 31 -16.04 16.97 15.93
N ASP A 32 -14.99 17.40 16.62
CA ASP A 32 -14.94 17.41 18.09
C ASP A 32 -16.02 18.34 18.66
N VAL A 33 -16.17 19.54 18.08
CA VAL A 33 -17.22 20.49 18.44
C VAL A 33 -18.62 19.92 18.21
N VAL A 34 -18.88 19.29 17.06
CA VAL A 34 -20.19 18.67 16.78
C VAL A 34 -20.48 17.54 17.77
N SER A 35 -19.47 16.75 18.13
CA SER A 35 -19.61 15.67 19.12
C SER A 35 -19.94 16.22 20.51
N LEU A 36 -19.26 17.29 20.94
CA LEU A 36 -19.55 17.97 22.21
C LEU A 36 -20.95 18.60 22.22
N GLN A 37 -21.36 19.25 21.13
CA GLN A 37 -22.69 19.85 21.01
C GLN A 37 -23.81 18.80 21.05
N ARG A 38 -23.60 17.66 20.38
CA ARG A 38 -24.52 16.51 20.45
C ARG A 38 -24.63 15.98 21.89
N ASN A 39 -23.50 15.77 22.56
CA ASN A 39 -23.49 15.26 23.94
C ASN A 39 -24.12 16.23 24.95
N ALA A 40 -24.03 17.53 24.69
CA ALA A 40 -24.68 18.57 25.49
C ALA A 40 -26.19 18.72 25.20
N GLY A 41 -26.75 17.96 24.24
CA GLY A 41 -28.14 18.09 23.81
C GLY A 41 -28.45 19.37 23.05
N ILE A 42 -27.42 20.12 22.61
CA ILE A 42 -27.56 21.37 21.83
C ILE A 42 -27.99 21.05 20.39
N LEU A 43 -27.47 19.96 19.83
CA LEU A 43 -27.85 19.46 18.51
C LEU A 43 -28.70 18.19 18.64
N SER A 44 -29.75 18.08 17.82
CA SER A 44 -30.43 16.80 17.64
C SER A 44 -29.48 15.78 17.01
N PHE A 45 -29.78 14.51 17.22
CA PHE A 45 -28.98 13.41 16.68
C PHE A 45 -28.88 13.50 15.14
N GLU A 46 -29.99 13.76 14.46
CA GLU A 46 -30.05 13.82 12.99
C GLU A 46 -29.19 14.94 12.43
N VAL A 47 -29.26 16.14 13.04
CA VAL A 47 -28.48 17.31 12.61
C VAL A 47 -26.99 17.10 12.89
N ALA A 48 -26.65 16.47 14.02
CA ALA A 48 -25.25 16.14 14.32
C ALA A 48 -24.67 15.13 13.33
N GLU A 49 -25.42 14.08 12.96
CA GLU A 49 -24.99 13.07 11.98
C GLU A 49 -24.83 13.65 10.56
N GLU A 50 -25.71 14.57 10.15
CA GLU A 50 -25.57 15.28 8.88
C GLU A 50 -24.28 16.13 8.85
N ARG A 51 -24.04 16.93 9.89
CA ARG A 51 -22.82 17.74 10.01
C ARG A 51 -21.55 16.89 10.03
N LEU A 52 -21.57 15.77 10.74
CA LEU A 52 -20.43 14.85 10.76
C LEU A 52 -20.17 14.24 9.38
N ARG A 53 -21.21 13.90 8.61
CA ARG A 53 -21.06 13.43 7.22
C ARG A 53 -20.42 14.48 6.32
N ASP A 54 -20.79 15.74 6.45
CA ASP A 54 -20.19 16.84 5.69
C ASP A 54 -18.72 17.09 6.06
N LEU A 55 -18.43 17.13 7.36
CA LEU A 55 -17.05 17.25 7.84
C LEU A 55 -16.20 16.06 7.38
N ASN A 56 -16.74 14.85 7.36
CA ASN A 56 -16.02 13.69 6.81
C ASN A 56 -15.71 13.86 5.32
N ARG A 57 -16.66 14.37 4.51
CA ARG A 57 -16.42 14.67 3.10
C ARG A 57 -15.31 15.71 2.92
N TYR A 58 -15.33 16.81 3.68
CA TYR A 58 -14.27 17.82 3.62
C TYR A 58 -12.91 17.30 4.07
N HIS A 59 -12.90 16.45 5.09
CA HIS A 59 -11.69 15.82 5.59
C HIS A 59 -11.04 14.92 4.53
N LEU A 60 -11.85 14.13 3.81
CA LEU A 60 -11.38 13.31 2.70
C LEU A 60 -10.83 14.15 1.54
N ALA A 61 -11.52 15.22 1.16
CA ALA A 61 -11.06 16.14 0.12
C ALA A 61 -9.72 16.79 0.48
N ALA A 62 -9.59 17.29 1.71
CA ALA A 62 -8.33 17.86 2.21
C ALA A 62 -7.20 16.80 2.26
N GLY A 63 -7.51 15.55 2.59
CA GLY A 63 -6.57 14.43 2.52
C GLY A 63 -6.08 14.15 1.08
N ALA A 64 -6.96 14.21 0.09
CA ALA A 64 -6.59 14.04 -1.32
C ALA A 64 -5.69 15.20 -1.82
N GLU A 65 -6.02 16.45 -1.45
CA GLU A 65 -5.19 17.63 -1.74
C GLU A 65 -3.79 17.48 -1.10
N LEU A 66 -3.73 17.06 0.16
CA LEU A 66 -2.47 16.81 0.87
C LEU A 66 -1.62 15.77 0.13
N TRP A 67 -2.22 14.67 -0.30
CA TRP A 67 -1.53 13.62 -1.04
C TRP A 67 -0.99 14.10 -2.38
N GLN A 68 -1.80 14.86 -3.13
CA GLN A 68 -1.39 15.45 -4.40
C GLN A 68 -0.16 16.35 -4.21
N HIS A 69 -0.17 17.20 -3.18
CA HIS A 69 0.97 18.08 -2.89
C HIS A 69 2.18 17.32 -2.33
N GLN A 70 2.00 16.25 -1.56
CA GLN A 70 3.10 15.36 -1.16
C GLN A 70 3.74 14.67 -2.37
N ARG A 71 2.94 14.19 -3.33
CA ARG A 71 3.46 13.63 -4.59
C ARG A 71 4.21 14.67 -5.40
N MET A 72 3.72 15.90 -5.46
CA MET A 72 4.46 17.00 -6.09
C MET A 72 5.78 17.27 -5.35
N ARG A 73 5.78 17.33 -4.01
CA ARG A 73 7.00 17.51 -3.22
C ARG A 73 8.01 16.42 -3.56
N MET A 74 7.59 15.16 -3.51
CA MET A 74 8.42 14.01 -3.84
C MET A 74 9.02 14.14 -5.25
N ARG A 75 8.23 14.57 -6.25
CA ARG A 75 8.69 14.86 -7.64
C ARG A 75 9.86 15.83 -7.73
N TYR A 76 9.88 16.84 -6.87
CA TYR A 76 10.86 17.93 -6.94
C TYR A 76 11.93 17.85 -5.85
N THR A 77 11.86 16.87 -4.94
CA THR A 77 12.92 16.53 -4.00
C THR A 77 13.77 15.37 -4.53
N SER A 78 15.10 15.45 -4.35
CA SER A 78 16.06 14.38 -4.71
C SER A 78 15.73 12.99 -4.11
N GLU A 79 14.90 12.95 -3.07
CA GLU A 79 14.43 11.73 -2.38
C GLU A 79 13.71 10.72 -3.30
N LEU A 80 13.18 11.14 -4.45
CA LEU A 80 12.51 10.26 -5.42
C LEU A 80 13.45 9.27 -6.12
N THR A 81 14.74 9.59 -6.22
CA THR A 81 15.74 8.65 -6.77
C THR A 81 15.73 7.31 -6.04
N SER A 82 15.32 7.32 -4.77
CA SER A 82 15.25 6.17 -3.88
C SER A 82 13.90 5.45 -3.88
N ILE A 83 12.79 6.05 -4.37
CA ILE A 83 11.44 5.43 -4.40
C ILE A 83 11.08 4.93 -5.80
N GLN A 84 11.35 5.71 -6.85
CA GLN A 84 11.15 5.31 -8.25
C GLN A 84 12.40 4.65 -8.86
N GLY A 85 13.43 4.43 -8.05
CA GLY A 85 14.64 3.76 -8.49
C GLY A 85 14.33 2.34 -8.99
N PRO A 86 15.05 1.84 -10.02
CA PRO A 86 14.86 0.48 -10.53
C PRO A 86 15.09 -0.61 -9.47
N ARG A 87 15.74 -0.25 -8.34
CA ARG A 87 15.91 -1.10 -7.16
C ARG A 87 14.62 -1.31 -6.34
N ASN A 88 13.48 -0.75 -6.76
CA ASN A 88 12.18 -0.94 -6.09
C ASN A 88 11.08 -1.45 -7.03
N ALA A 89 11.43 -1.85 -8.25
CA ALA A 89 10.49 -2.46 -9.17
C ALA A 89 10.62 -3.99 -9.13
N LEU A 90 9.51 -4.71 -9.07
CA LEU A 90 9.45 -6.14 -9.39
C LEU A 90 8.83 -6.27 -10.77
N LEU A 91 9.52 -6.98 -11.67
CA LEU A 91 8.92 -7.35 -12.93
C LEU A 91 8.08 -8.62 -12.71
N MET A 92 6.79 -8.52 -12.99
CA MET A 92 5.83 -9.60 -12.77
C MET A 92 4.92 -9.72 -14.00
N SER A 93 4.39 -10.92 -14.27
CA SER A 93 3.27 -11.07 -15.18
C SER A 93 2.01 -10.41 -14.59
N SER A 94 1.03 -10.05 -15.43
CA SER A 94 -0.20 -9.39 -14.97
C SER A 94 -0.91 -10.17 -13.87
N ARG A 95 -1.01 -11.50 -14.01
CA ARG A 95 -1.67 -12.35 -13.01
C ARG A 95 -0.92 -12.39 -11.66
N ILE A 96 0.41 -12.47 -11.69
CA ILE A 96 1.24 -12.46 -10.47
C ILE A 96 1.16 -11.08 -9.81
N LYS A 97 1.24 -10.00 -10.61
CA LYS A 97 1.06 -8.63 -10.15
C LYS A 97 -0.28 -8.47 -9.44
N ASN A 98 -1.36 -9.00 -9.99
CA ASN A 98 -2.69 -8.96 -9.38
C ASN A 98 -2.74 -9.69 -8.03
N CYS A 99 -2.13 -10.88 -7.92
CA CYS A 99 -2.03 -11.59 -6.63
C CYS A 99 -1.19 -10.81 -5.61
N PHE A 100 -0.13 -10.14 -6.05
CA PHE A 100 0.74 -9.34 -5.20
C PHE A 100 0.02 -8.07 -4.71
N TYR A 101 -0.68 -7.35 -5.59
CA TYR A 101 -1.41 -6.11 -5.24
C TYR A 101 -2.62 -6.36 -4.35
N ASN A 102 -3.32 -7.48 -4.56
CA ASN A 102 -4.42 -7.90 -3.69
C ASN A 102 -3.96 -8.56 -2.39
N HIS A 103 -2.66 -8.52 -2.09
CA HIS A 103 -2.09 -9.09 -0.87
C HIS A 103 -2.31 -10.61 -0.72
N HIS A 104 -2.63 -11.31 -1.80
CA HIS A 104 -2.78 -12.77 -1.76
C HIS A 104 -1.41 -13.49 -1.79
N LEU A 105 -0.43 -12.84 -2.41
CA LEU A 105 0.95 -13.29 -2.53
C LEU A 105 1.85 -12.30 -1.79
N VAL A 106 2.67 -12.78 -0.86
CA VAL A 106 3.69 -11.98 -0.18
C VAL A 106 5.08 -12.55 -0.39
N VAL A 107 6.09 -11.72 -0.16
CA VAL A 107 7.50 -12.09 -0.25
C VAL A 107 8.11 -11.97 1.14
N VAL A 108 8.58 -13.09 1.67
CA VAL A 108 9.15 -13.19 3.03
C VAL A 108 10.61 -13.63 2.99
N PRO A 109 11.41 -13.30 4.02
CA PRO A 109 12.77 -13.84 4.15
C PRO A 109 12.73 -15.38 4.22
N VAL A 110 13.68 -16.05 3.54
CA VAL A 110 13.86 -17.51 3.68
C VAL A 110 14.39 -17.84 5.07
N ASP A 111 15.37 -17.04 5.51
CA ASP A 111 16.03 -17.15 6.80
C ASP A 111 16.07 -15.76 7.40
N ALA A 112 15.20 -15.56 8.39
CA ALA A 112 15.01 -14.26 8.98
C ALA A 112 15.96 -13.96 10.15
N THR A 113 16.77 -14.94 10.55
CA THR A 113 17.82 -14.75 11.57
C THR A 113 19.08 -14.11 10.98
N LYS A 114 19.24 -14.12 9.65
CA LYS A 114 20.42 -13.58 8.97
C LYS A 114 20.28 -12.09 8.64
N SER A 115 21.31 -11.33 8.98
CA SER A 115 21.46 -9.91 8.63
C SER A 115 22.78 -9.68 7.87
N PRO A 116 22.77 -9.18 6.61
CA PRO A 116 21.59 -8.74 5.85
C PRO A 116 20.77 -9.90 5.26
N ILE A 117 19.47 -9.66 5.05
CA ILE A 117 18.59 -10.63 4.38
C ILE A 117 18.97 -10.69 2.90
N THR A 118 19.44 -11.86 2.47
CA THR A 118 19.88 -12.08 1.09
C THR A 118 18.93 -12.95 0.27
N ARG A 119 18.08 -13.73 0.94
CA ARG A 119 17.22 -14.77 0.35
C ARG A 119 15.77 -14.52 0.70
N TRP A 120 14.92 -14.59 -0.31
CA TRP A 120 13.50 -14.27 -0.22
C TRP A 120 12.69 -15.36 -0.89
N ARG A 121 11.53 -15.70 -0.34
CA ARG A 121 10.60 -16.65 -0.94
C ARG A 121 9.20 -16.09 -1.01
N THR A 122 8.42 -16.62 -1.94
CA THR A 122 7.00 -16.33 -2.06
C THR A 122 6.19 -17.20 -1.10
N GLU A 123 5.22 -16.58 -0.44
CA GLU A 123 4.21 -17.26 0.37
C GLU A 123 2.83 -16.82 -0.12
N ILE A 124 1.88 -17.76 -0.07
CA ILE A 124 0.48 -17.50 -0.42
C ILE A 124 -0.32 -17.48 0.87
N LEU A 125 -1.03 -16.38 1.09
CA LEU A 125 -1.78 -16.18 2.33
C LEU A 125 -3.10 -16.94 2.30
N TYR A 126 -3.75 -17.02 1.14
CA TYR A 126 -5.05 -17.65 0.95
C TYR A 126 -4.94 -18.98 0.19
N PRO A 127 -5.27 -20.12 0.82
CA PRO A 127 -5.27 -21.41 0.14
C PRO A 127 -6.19 -21.46 -1.08
N SER A 128 -7.28 -20.68 -1.08
CA SER A 128 -8.24 -20.59 -2.18
C SER A 128 -7.60 -20.17 -3.50
N ILE A 129 -6.52 -19.39 -3.45
CA ILE A 129 -5.86 -18.93 -4.68
C ILE A 129 -4.86 -19.93 -5.24
N LEU A 130 -4.51 -21.02 -4.53
CA LEU A 130 -3.49 -21.99 -4.96
C LEU A 130 -3.78 -22.59 -6.35
N GLN A 131 -5.06 -22.79 -6.67
CA GLN A 131 -5.48 -23.35 -7.97
C GLN A 131 -5.63 -22.30 -9.07
N THR A 132 -5.45 -21.01 -8.75
CA THR A 132 -5.54 -19.91 -9.72
C THR A 132 -4.47 -20.07 -10.78
N LYS A 133 -4.87 -20.18 -12.06
CA LYS A 133 -3.93 -20.27 -13.19
C LYS A 133 -3.21 -18.93 -13.38
N LEU A 134 -1.89 -18.92 -13.25
CA LEU A 134 -1.05 -17.74 -13.43
C LEU A 134 -0.53 -17.61 -14.88
N CYS A 135 -0.24 -18.74 -15.50
CA CYS A 135 0.11 -18.85 -16.92
C CYS A 135 -0.21 -20.27 -17.41
N PRO A 136 -0.18 -20.53 -18.73
CA PRO A 136 -0.39 -21.89 -19.25
C PRO A 136 0.55 -22.89 -18.56
N GLY A 137 -0.01 -23.93 -17.96
CA GLY A 137 0.75 -24.97 -17.26
C GLY A 137 1.15 -24.66 -15.81
N HIS A 138 0.96 -23.43 -15.31
CA HIS A 138 1.33 -23.07 -13.94
C HIS A 138 0.19 -22.39 -13.18
N ASP A 139 -0.04 -22.83 -11.95
CA ASP A 139 -0.96 -22.21 -10.99
C ASP A 139 -0.20 -21.51 -9.87
N ALA A 140 -0.94 -20.83 -8.98
CA ALA A 140 -0.32 -20.12 -7.87
C ALA A 140 0.40 -21.08 -6.91
N SER A 141 -0.05 -22.34 -6.78
CA SER A 141 0.64 -23.35 -5.97
C SER A 141 2.09 -23.55 -6.39
N SER A 142 2.38 -23.39 -7.69
CA SER A 142 3.75 -23.46 -8.21
C SER A 142 4.68 -22.37 -7.67
N LEU A 143 4.14 -21.23 -7.20
CA LEU A 143 4.88 -20.15 -6.53
C LEU A 143 5.01 -20.38 -5.01
N TYR A 144 4.18 -21.21 -4.39
CA TYR A 144 4.19 -21.36 -2.94
C TYR A 144 5.54 -21.90 -2.44
N GLY A 145 6.18 -21.18 -1.52
CA GLY A 145 7.47 -21.55 -0.93
C GLY A 145 8.67 -21.41 -1.86
N ARG A 146 8.49 -20.94 -3.11
CA ARG A 146 9.58 -20.79 -4.07
C ARG A 146 10.48 -19.61 -3.70
N GLU A 147 11.79 -19.83 -3.76
CA GLU A 147 12.77 -18.78 -3.58
C GLU A 147 12.82 -17.87 -4.82
N LEU A 148 12.90 -16.56 -4.59
CA LEU A 148 13.08 -15.56 -5.63
C LEU A 148 14.51 -15.59 -6.15
N VAL A 149 14.65 -15.84 -7.44
CA VAL A 149 15.92 -15.72 -8.16
C VAL A 149 15.97 -14.35 -8.82
N PHE A 150 16.79 -13.46 -8.30
CA PHE A 150 17.03 -12.15 -8.91
C PHE A 150 17.97 -12.30 -10.11
N LEU A 151 17.51 -11.91 -11.30
CA LEU A 151 18.27 -12.01 -12.54
C LEU A 151 19.47 -11.04 -12.60
N ASN A 152 19.59 -10.13 -11.63
CA ASN A 152 20.65 -9.12 -11.58
C ASN A 152 21.01 -8.78 -10.13
N GLU A 153 22.09 -8.02 -9.95
CA GLU A 153 22.50 -7.48 -8.65
C GLU A 153 21.59 -6.36 -8.13
N ARG A 154 20.60 -5.92 -8.94
CA ARG A 154 19.63 -4.89 -8.55
C ARG A 154 18.50 -5.51 -7.73
N ARG A 155 18.88 -6.16 -6.64
CA ARG A 155 17.94 -6.71 -5.66
C ARG A 155 17.06 -5.60 -5.12
N GLN A 156 15.82 -5.95 -4.85
CA GLN A 156 14.91 -5.03 -4.19
C GLN A 156 15.44 -4.63 -2.83
N THR A 157 15.24 -3.37 -2.46
CA THR A 157 15.55 -2.95 -1.09
C THR A 157 14.62 -3.70 -0.13
N PRO A 158 15.14 -4.48 0.84
CA PRO A 158 14.36 -5.31 1.76
C PRO A 158 13.16 -4.60 2.41
N ARG A 159 13.29 -3.30 2.64
CA ARG A 159 12.23 -2.46 3.22
C ARG A 159 10.89 -2.49 2.49
N TYR A 160 10.90 -2.54 1.16
CA TYR A 160 9.65 -2.48 0.40
C TYR A 160 8.91 -3.82 0.41
N LEU A 161 9.65 -4.92 0.34
CA LEU A 161 9.10 -6.26 0.49
C LEU A 161 8.54 -6.45 1.90
N TYR A 162 9.27 -5.98 2.91
CA TYR A 162 8.80 -6.05 4.29
C TYR A 162 7.56 -5.17 4.53
N PHE A 163 7.54 -3.97 3.94
CA PHE A 163 6.38 -3.09 4.03
C PHE A 163 5.13 -3.72 3.42
N HIS A 164 5.27 -4.31 2.22
CA HIS A 164 4.19 -5.03 1.56
C HIS A 164 3.67 -6.20 2.40
N PHE A 165 4.59 -7.00 2.97
CA PHE A 165 4.22 -8.10 3.87
C PHE A 165 3.40 -7.63 5.08
N LEU A 166 3.81 -6.55 5.74
CA LEU A 166 3.05 -6.01 6.87
C LEU A 166 1.67 -5.50 6.46
N MET A 167 1.58 -4.77 5.35
CA MET A 167 0.30 -4.30 4.82
C MET A 167 -0.63 -5.48 4.50
N ALA A 168 -0.09 -6.59 4.01
CA ALA A 168 -0.86 -7.80 3.76
C ALA A 168 -1.44 -8.39 5.04
N LEU A 169 -0.62 -8.56 6.10
CA LEU A 169 -1.10 -9.10 7.38
C LEU A 169 -2.20 -8.24 7.99
N ILE A 170 -2.00 -6.93 7.96
CA ILE A 170 -2.96 -5.95 8.44
C ILE A 170 -4.28 -6.05 7.68
N ARG A 171 -4.22 -6.08 6.34
CA ARG A 171 -5.42 -6.15 5.50
C ARG A 171 -6.22 -7.43 5.73
N ILE A 172 -5.56 -8.57 5.89
CA ILE A 172 -6.23 -9.85 6.18
C ILE A 172 -7.01 -9.77 7.50
N ARG A 173 -6.42 -9.15 8.53
CA ARG A 173 -7.11 -8.96 9.81
C ARG A 173 -8.28 -7.98 9.67
N ASP A 174 -8.09 -6.86 8.97
CA ASP A 174 -9.11 -5.82 8.79
C ASP A 174 -10.35 -6.32 8.05
N LEU A 175 -10.14 -7.11 7.00
CA LEU A 175 -11.22 -7.76 6.25
C LEU A 175 -11.93 -8.87 7.06
N LYS A 176 -11.42 -9.23 8.25
CA LYS A 176 -11.93 -10.31 9.12
C LYS A 176 -12.10 -11.63 8.37
N ASP A 177 -11.20 -11.90 7.42
CA ASP A 177 -11.28 -13.10 6.59
C ASP A 177 -11.15 -14.37 7.45
N LEU A 178 -11.96 -15.39 7.13
CA LEU A 178 -11.91 -16.69 7.82
C LEU A 178 -10.48 -17.26 7.81
N GLY A 179 -9.97 -17.58 9.00
CA GLY A 179 -8.62 -18.13 9.18
C GLY A 179 -7.49 -17.09 9.26
N TRP A 180 -7.79 -15.78 9.34
CA TRP A 180 -6.76 -14.74 9.51
C TRP A 180 -5.85 -14.99 10.73
N GLN A 181 -6.42 -15.54 11.80
CA GLN A 181 -5.71 -15.90 13.04
C GLN A 181 -4.65 -16.98 12.78
N ASP A 182 -4.98 -17.99 12.00
CA ASP A 182 -4.04 -19.06 11.63
C ASP A 182 -2.92 -18.50 10.75
N ILE A 183 -3.26 -17.62 9.81
CA ILE A 183 -2.27 -16.93 8.97
C ILE A 183 -1.31 -16.12 9.87
N TRP A 184 -1.85 -15.33 10.79
CA TRP A 184 -1.06 -14.56 11.75
C TRP A 184 -0.21 -15.45 12.66
N ALA A 185 -0.75 -16.54 13.20
CA ALA A 185 -0.04 -17.47 14.06
C ALA A 185 1.19 -18.09 13.35
N ARG A 186 1.08 -18.43 12.07
CA ARG A 186 2.23 -18.92 11.25
C ARG A 186 3.39 -17.92 11.21
N TYR A 187 3.08 -16.63 11.28
CA TYR A 187 4.06 -15.56 11.29
C TYR A 187 4.34 -15.02 12.69
N TYR A 188 3.68 -15.51 13.74
CA TYR A 188 3.93 -15.09 15.12
C TYR A 188 5.23 -15.70 15.63
N GLU A 189 5.41 -17.01 15.42
CA GLU A 189 6.66 -17.72 15.76
C GLU A 189 7.78 -17.45 14.75
N ARG A 190 7.40 -17.23 13.49
CA ARG A 190 8.31 -16.80 12.43
C ARG A 190 8.48 -15.30 12.38
N CYS A 191 7.83 -14.55 13.30
CA CYS A 191 8.06 -13.12 13.44
C CYS A 191 9.50 -13.07 13.86
N PRO A 192 10.40 -12.71 12.94
CA PRO A 192 11.78 -12.74 13.32
C PRO A 192 11.90 -11.67 14.39
N SER A 193 12.89 -11.80 15.24
CA SER A 193 13.55 -10.66 15.86
C SER A 193 14.17 -9.74 14.77
N LEU A 194 13.39 -9.42 13.74
CA LEU A 194 13.64 -8.57 12.61
C LEU A 194 13.62 -7.20 13.22
N THR A 195 14.80 -6.67 13.48
CA THR A 195 15.07 -5.28 13.77
C THR A 195 14.30 -4.43 12.74
N PRO A 196 13.06 -3.96 13.02
CA PRO A 196 12.24 -3.31 12.00
C PRO A 196 12.92 -2.01 11.57
N GLY A 197 13.75 -1.45 12.46
CA GLY A 197 14.45 -0.18 12.32
C GLY A 197 15.37 -0.08 11.13
N ARG A 198 15.91 -1.18 10.60
CA ARG A 198 16.70 -1.07 9.36
C ARG A 198 15.84 -0.89 8.11
N HIS A 199 14.54 -1.12 8.20
CA HIS A 199 13.69 -1.31 7.03
C HIS A 199 12.42 -0.45 7.05
N ILE A 200 11.75 -0.23 8.18
CA ILE A 200 10.53 0.57 8.26
C ILE A 200 10.62 1.54 9.45
N ARG A 201 10.07 2.76 9.28
CA ARG A 201 10.03 3.77 10.34
C ARG A 201 9.11 3.31 11.49
N GLN A 202 9.56 3.48 12.73
CA GLN A 202 8.78 3.18 13.94
C GLN A 202 7.44 3.92 13.98
N SER A 203 7.42 5.17 13.54
CA SER A 203 6.19 5.96 13.43
C SER A 203 5.16 5.34 12.47
N ILE A 204 5.60 4.70 11.39
CA ILE A 204 4.73 4.02 10.44
C ILE A 204 4.15 2.74 11.05
N LEU A 205 4.97 1.97 11.76
CA LEU A 205 4.54 0.73 12.41
C LEU A 205 3.58 0.99 13.56
N ALA A 206 3.92 1.94 14.43
CA ALA A 206 3.06 2.37 15.53
C ALA A 206 1.73 2.87 14.98
N ALA A 207 1.77 3.69 13.93
CA ALA A 207 0.57 4.15 13.26
C ALA A 207 -0.29 2.96 12.83
N LEU A 208 0.29 2.02 12.08
CA LEU A 208 -0.45 0.91 11.50
C LEU A 208 -1.07 0.02 12.59
N ALA A 209 -0.36 -0.19 13.70
CA ALA A 209 -0.88 -0.92 14.84
C ALA A 209 -2.10 -0.23 15.46
N THR A 210 -2.03 1.08 15.67
CA THR A 210 -3.12 1.86 16.27
C THR A 210 -4.33 1.98 15.35
N HIS A 211 -4.12 2.14 14.04
CA HIS A 211 -5.22 2.36 13.10
C HIS A 211 -6.12 1.13 12.93
N PHE A 212 -5.54 -0.06 12.89
CA PHE A 212 -6.29 -1.29 12.63
C PHE A 212 -6.66 -2.05 13.91
N GLU A 213 -6.35 -1.47 15.07
CA GLU A 213 -6.48 -2.11 16.39
C GLU A 213 -5.72 -3.48 16.44
N THR A 214 -4.78 -3.63 15.50
CA THR A 214 -3.74 -4.65 15.17
C THR A 214 -3.43 -5.80 16.11
N ALA A 215 -3.27 -5.43 17.37
CA ALA A 215 -2.78 -6.23 18.46
C ALA A 215 -2.83 -5.34 19.71
N ASP A 216 -2.66 -5.95 20.88
CA ASP A 216 -2.31 -5.21 22.07
C ASP A 216 -1.15 -4.25 21.71
N MET A 217 -1.39 -2.94 21.88
CA MET A 217 -0.39 -1.91 21.58
C MET A 217 0.91 -2.19 22.33
N THR A 218 0.87 -2.86 23.49
CA THR A 218 2.08 -3.26 24.21
C THR A 218 2.90 -4.32 23.48
N ALA A 219 2.27 -5.24 22.74
CA ALA A 219 2.97 -6.24 21.94
C ALA A 219 3.65 -5.58 20.74
N VAL A 220 2.96 -4.67 20.05
CA VAL A 220 3.54 -3.96 18.90
C VAL A 220 4.59 -2.94 19.36
N GLU A 221 4.35 -2.23 20.45
CA GLU A 221 5.35 -1.36 21.09
C GLU A 221 6.58 -2.17 21.52
N SER A 222 6.42 -3.38 22.07
CA SER A 222 7.55 -4.25 22.41
C SER A 222 8.36 -4.69 21.18
N TRP A 223 7.73 -4.81 20.01
CA TRP A 223 8.42 -5.14 18.75
C TRP A 223 9.21 -3.94 18.18
N ILE A 224 8.84 -2.72 18.55
CA ILE A 224 9.38 -1.50 17.93
C ILE A 224 10.25 -0.68 18.90
N ALA A 225 10.10 -0.85 20.22
CA ALA A 225 10.73 -0.03 21.27
C ALA A 225 12.25 0.10 21.14
N ASP A 226 12.96 -0.99 20.80
CA ASP A 226 14.42 -1.02 20.79
C ASP A 226 15.04 -0.80 19.40
N TYR A 227 14.21 -0.63 18.37
CA TYR A 227 14.64 -0.88 17.00
C TYR A 227 14.00 0.06 15.98
N GLY A 228 13.93 1.38 16.23
CA GLY A 228 13.55 2.41 15.24
C GLY A 228 14.76 3.17 14.66
N PHE A 229 14.69 3.65 13.41
CA PHE A 229 15.76 4.46 12.78
C PHE A 229 15.73 5.95 13.18
N GLU A 230 14.65 6.42 13.80
CA GLU A 230 14.50 7.79 14.29
C GLU A 230 14.28 7.74 15.80
N SER A 231 14.81 8.73 16.52
CA SER A 231 14.33 9.06 17.86
C SER A 231 12.80 9.06 17.81
N PRO A 232 12.09 8.42 18.76
CA PRO A 232 10.64 8.33 18.72
C PRO A 232 10.07 9.70 18.42
N LEU A 233 9.46 9.87 17.24
CA LEU A 233 8.63 11.04 17.00
C LEU A 233 7.59 10.98 18.13
N ARG A 234 7.62 11.97 19.02
CA ARG A 234 6.64 12.08 20.11
C ARG A 234 5.30 12.45 19.51
N LEU A 235 4.71 11.49 18.80
CA LEU A 235 3.37 11.57 18.25
C LEU A 235 2.42 11.17 19.36
N THR A 236 1.41 12.00 19.55
CA THR A 236 0.27 11.66 20.40
C THR A 236 -0.50 10.50 19.77
N GLY A 237 -1.22 9.70 20.57
CA GLY A 237 -1.95 8.53 20.07
C GLY A 237 -2.89 8.85 18.89
N GLY A 238 -3.49 10.04 18.88
CA GLY A 238 -4.31 10.50 17.74
C GLY A 238 -3.53 10.78 16.45
N GLU A 239 -2.30 11.28 16.54
CA GLU A 239 -1.44 11.51 15.37
C GLU A 239 -0.93 10.19 14.78
N VAL A 240 -0.68 9.21 15.64
CA VAL A 240 -0.31 7.84 15.27
C VAL A 240 -1.45 7.18 14.48
N THR A 241 -2.68 7.18 15.02
CA THR A 241 -3.87 6.65 14.32
C THR A 241 -4.05 7.29 12.94
N GLU A 242 -3.94 8.62 12.87
CA GLU A 242 -4.17 9.36 11.63
C GLU A 242 -3.07 9.11 10.58
N ALA A 243 -1.81 8.97 11.01
CA ALA A 243 -0.70 8.65 10.10
C ALA A 243 -0.92 7.31 9.39
N ALA A 244 -1.52 6.32 10.06
CA ALA A 244 -1.75 5.02 9.44
C ALA A 244 -3.01 4.93 8.64
N ARG A 245 -4.06 5.64 9.05
CA ARG A 245 -5.22 5.82 8.18
C ARG A 245 -4.78 6.41 6.84
N ARG A 246 -3.89 7.41 6.85
CA ARG A 246 -3.33 8.01 5.64
C ARG A 246 -2.47 7.03 4.84
N LEU A 247 -1.67 6.22 5.51
CA LEU A 247 -0.84 5.22 4.85
C LEU A 247 -1.68 4.13 4.19
N HIS A 248 -2.72 3.65 4.87
CA HIS A 248 -3.67 2.69 4.32
C HIS A 248 -4.35 3.24 3.08
N LEU A 249 -4.91 4.46 3.16
CA LEU A 249 -5.55 5.10 2.00
C LEU A 249 -4.59 5.31 0.82
N ALA A 250 -3.33 5.65 1.08
CA ALA A 250 -2.32 5.78 0.03
C ALA A 250 -2.00 4.44 -0.65
N VAL A 251 -1.97 3.34 0.13
CA VAL A 251 -1.81 1.99 -0.42
C VAL A 251 -3.02 1.60 -1.27
N GLU A 252 -4.24 1.88 -0.80
CA GLU A 252 -5.46 1.59 -1.57
C GLU A 252 -5.55 2.40 -2.87
N ASP A 253 -5.23 3.70 -2.88
CA ASP A 253 -5.19 4.52 -4.12
C ASP A 253 -4.22 3.93 -5.15
N VAL A 254 -3.04 3.46 -4.71
CA VAL A 254 -2.07 2.82 -5.60
C VAL A 254 -2.61 1.51 -6.19
N VAL A 255 -3.29 0.70 -5.37
CA VAL A 255 -3.94 -0.54 -5.83
C VAL A 255 -5.03 -0.23 -6.85
N SER A 256 -5.98 0.65 -6.53
CA SER A 256 -7.09 1.03 -7.42
C SER A 256 -6.61 1.62 -8.76
N ARG A 257 -5.58 2.47 -8.74
CA ARG A 257 -4.96 3.00 -9.98
C ARG A 257 -4.33 1.88 -10.81
N GLY A 258 -3.69 0.93 -10.15
CA GLY A 258 -3.11 -0.26 -10.79
C GLY A 258 -4.17 -1.10 -11.51
N GLU A 259 -5.37 -1.22 -10.92
CA GLU A 259 -6.52 -1.92 -11.49
C GLU A 259 -7.12 -1.16 -12.68
N GLU A 260 -7.26 0.17 -12.60
CA GLU A 260 -7.77 0.99 -13.71
C GLU A 260 -6.84 0.98 -14.94
N GLU A 261 -5.53 1.07 -14.72
CA GLU A 261 -4.53 0.96 -15.80
C GLU A 261 -4.56 -0.43 -16.44
N GLU A 262 -4.76 -1.48 -15.64
CA GLU A 262 -4.88 -2.85 -16.15
C GLU A 262 -6.16 -3.06 -16.95
N ARG A 263 -7.30 -2.53 -16.48
CA ARG A 263 -8.56 -2.56 -17.22
C ARG A 263 -8.42 -1.84 -18.56
N ARG A 264 -7.89 -0.61 -18.57
CA ARG A 264 -7.57 0.12 -19.82
C ARG A 264 -6.60 -0.64 -20.73
N GLY A 265 -5.61 -1.31 -20.15
CA GLY A 265 -4.64 -2.13 -20.89
C GLY A 265 -5.28 -3.37 -21.51
N ARG A 266 -6.23 -4.01 -20.80
CA ARG A 266 -7.00 -5.17 -21.26
C ARG A 266 -7.95 -4.77 -22.39
N ASP A 267 -8.72 -3.70 -22.19
CA ASP A 267 -9.63 -3.17 -23.22
C ASP A 267 -8.84 -2.85 -24.52
N LYS A 268 -7.64 -2.26 -24.38
CA LYS A 268 -6.76 -1.97 -25.52
C LYS A 268 -6.19 -3.22 -26.18
N TRP A 269 -5.84 -4.25 -25.41
CA TRP A 269 -5.39 -5.55 -25.93
C TRP A 269 -6.53 -6.31 -26.61
N GLU A 270 -7.75 -6.27 -26.06
CA GLU A 270 -8.94 -6.87 -26.64
C GLU A 270 -9.32 -6.16 -27.95
N GLU A 271 -9.32 -4.81 -27.99
CA GLU A 271 -9.48 -4.06 -29.24
C GLU A 271 -8.37 -4.35 -30.26
N GLU A 272 -7.13 -4.60 -29.81
CA GLU A 272 -6.02 -4.92 -30.70
C GLU A 272 -6.07 -6.36 -31.21
N VAL A 273 -6.54 -7.30 -30.39
CA VAL A 273 -6.84 -8.68 -30.78
C VAL A 273 -8.06 -8.73 -31.69
N GLU A 274 -9.06 -7.87 -31.49
CA GLU A 274 -10.25 -7.77 -32.36
C GLU A 274 -9.90 -7.12 -33.70
N ARG A 275 -9.09 -6.03 -33.70
CA ARG A 275 -8.48 -5.47 -34.92
C ARG A 275 -7.63 -6.48 -35.68
N ARG A 276 -6.83 -7.30 -34.97
CA ARG A 276 -6.02 -8.36 -35.58
C ARG A 276 -6.82 -9.61 -35.94
N GLY A 277 -7.94 -9.89 -35.26
CA GLY A 277 -8.87 -10.99 -35.53
C GLY A 277 -9.69 -10.76 -36.79
N HIS A 278 -9.96 -9.49 -37.13
CA HIS A 278 -10.45 -9.10 -38.45
C HIS A 278 -9.37 -9.23 -39.55
N GLY A 279 -8.08 -9.12 -39.20
CA GLY A 279 -6.97 -9.42 -40.12
C GLY A 279 -6.65 -10.91 -40.29
N PHE A 280 -6.88 -11.73 -39.25
CA PHE A 280 -6.63 -13.18 -39.28
C PHE A 280 -7.66 -13.96 -40.09
N ARG A 281 -8.89 -13.44 -40.24
CA ARG A 281 -9.87 -13.99 -41.20
C ARG A 281 -9.45 -13.79 -42.66
N CYS A 282 -8.75 -12.70 -42.98
CA CYS A 282 -8.27 -12.42 -44.33
C CYS A 282 -7.04 -13.27 -44.72
N TRP A 283 -6.28 -13.79 -43.75
CA TRP A 283 -5.13 -14.66 -44.00
C TRP A 283 -5.48 -16.15 -44.16
N MET A 284 -6.58 -16.63 -43.58
CA MET A 284 -7.02 -18.02 -43.78
C MET A 284 -7.78 -18.24 -45.10
N GLU A 285 -8.41 -17.23 -45.70
CA GLU A 285 -9.15 -17.39 -46.96
C GLU A 285 -8.27 -17.34 -48.22
N MET A 286 -7.05 -16.81 -48.17
CA MET A 286 -6.13 -16.80 -49.32
C MET A 286 -5.32 -18.10 -49.52
N SER A 287 -5.54 -19.12 -48.67
CA SER A 287 -4.85 -20.42 -48.78
C SER A 287 -5.65 -21.48 -49.58
N HIS A 288 -6.84 -21.14 -50.06
CA HIS A 288 -7.72 -22.03 -50.81
C HIS A 288 -8.32 -21.36 -52.05
N ILE A 289 -7.49 -20.80 -52.93
CA ILE A 289 -7.86 -20.57 -54.33
C ILE A 289 -6.70 -21.11 -55.18
N LYS A 290 -7.01 -22.15 -55.97
CA LYS A 290 -6.10 -22.85 -56.87
C LYS A 290 -5.70 -21.98 -58.05
#